data_AF-L8HDK7-F1
#
_entry.id   AF-L8HDK7-F1
#
_cell.length_a   1.000
_cell.length_b   1.000
_cell.length_c   1.000
_cell.angle_alpha   90.00
_cell.angle_beta   90.00
_cell.angle_gamma   90.00
#
_symmetry.space_group_name_H-M   'P 1'
#
loop_
_entity.id
_entity.type
_entity.pdbx_description
1 polymer ?
#
loop_
_entity_poly.entity_id
_entity_poly.type
_entity_poly.pdbx_seq_one_letter_code
_entity_poly.pdbx_strand_id
1 'polypeptide(L)'
;MGTAYADDIIQKLQEFQRSAHVLLDNVSSGLYTDYSADDFTKERDALEATLADLEQQLKAGLLYALEDSPAPDTPVPNLQESLLKIDTEIKEAHNVHQKLIKNTKTAASRFHAGE
;
A
#
# COMPACT_ATOMS: atom_id res chain seq x y z
N MET A 1 -17.23 -13.31 10.93
CA MET A 1 -17.01 -13.03 9.49
C MET A 1 -16.28 -11.69 9.27
N GLY A 2 -16.58 -10.62 10.03
CA GLY A 2 -15.89 -9.32 9.86
C GLY A 2 -14.39 -9.25 10.20
N THR A 3 -13.84 -10.14 11.04
CA THR A 3 -12.40 -10.13 11.37
C THR A 3 -11.53 -10.74 10.26
N ALA A 4 -11.97 -11.82 9.62
CA ALA A 4 -11.24 -12.47 8.53
C ALA A 4 -11.06 -11.55 7.31
N TYR A 5 -12.03 -10.66 7.08
CA TYR A 5 -11.94 -9.63 6.04
C TYR A 5 -10.87 -8.57 6.36
N ALA A 6 -10.81 -8.14 7.62
CA ALA A 6 -9.82 -7.17 8.05
C ALA A 6 -8.39 -7.75 8.04
N ASP A 7 -8.23 -9.00 8.48
CA ASP A 7 -6.95 -9.71 8.43
C ASP A 7 -6.44 -9.84 6.98
N ASP A 8 -7.31 -10.20 6.02
CA ASP A 8 -6.95 -10.29 4.59
C ASP A 8 -6.45 -8.94 4.03
N ILE A 9 -7.14 -7.84 4.34
CA ILE A 9 -6.71 -6.49 3.93
C ILE A 9 -5.37 -6.11 4.57
N ILE A 10 -5.19 -6.38 5.86
CA ILE A 10 -3.93 -6.10 6.56
C ILE A 10 -2.79 -6.89 5.91
N GLN A 11 -2.97 -8.16 5.61
CA GLN A 11 -1.95 -8.97 4.95
C GLN A 11 -1.56 -8.39 3.58
N LYS A 12 -2.53 -8.01 2.75
CA LYS A 12 -2.25 -7.40 1.44
C LYS A 12 -1.52 -6.06 1.56
N LEU A 13 -1.87 -5.23 2.55
CA LEU A 13 -1.16 -3.96 2.82
C LEU A 13 0.29 -4.21 3.25
N GLN A 14 0.53 -5.23 4.06
CA GLN A 14 1.89 -5.62 4.47
C GLN A 14 2.70 -6.16 3.29
N GLU A 15 2.10 -6.93 2.38
CA GLU A 15 2.75 -7.40 1.15
C GLU A 15 3.10 -6.25 0.20
N PHE A 16 2.19 -5.27 0.06
CA PHE A 16 2.46 -4.03 -0.65
C PHE A 16 3.65 -3.29 -0.04
N GLN A 17 3.63 -3.07 1.28
CA GLN A 17 4.71 -2.36 1.99
C GLN A 17 6.05 -3.09 1.83
N ARG A 18 6.07 -4.42 1.91
CA ARG A 18 7.27 -5.23 1.68
C ARG A 18 7.81 -5.03 0.27
N SER A 19 6.95 -5.13 -0.73
CA SER A 19 7.34 -4.98 -2.14
C SER A 19 7.89 -3.57 -2.41
N ALA A 20 7.23 -2.55 -1.88
CA ALA A 20 7.68 -1.17 -2.00
C ALA A 20 9.01 -0.90 -1.26
N HIS A 21 9.25 -1.54 -0.10
CA HIS A 21 10.54 -1.46 0.59
C HIS A 21 11.67 -2.13 -0.19
N VAL A 22 11.43 -3.30 -0.80
CA VAL A 22 12.45 -3.97 -1.65
C VAL A 22 12.87 -3.06 -2.81
N LEU A 23 11.90 -2.42 -3.47
CA LEU A 23 12.19 -1.46 -4.53
C LEU A 23 12.96 -0.23 -4.02
N LEU A 24 12.59 0.32 -2.86
CA LEU A 24 13.31 1.42 -2.23
C LEU A 24 14.76 1.08 -1.88
N ASP A 25 14.99 -0.12 -1.36
CA ASP A 25 16.32 -0.61 -0.98
C ASP A 25 17.20 -0.81 -2.22
N ASN A 26 16.64 -1.40 -3.27
CA ASN A 26 17.30 -1.51 -4.56
C ASN A 26 17.69 -0.10 -5.06
N VAL A 27 16.79 0.91 -4.98
CA VAL A 27 17.04 2.25 -5.55
C VAL A 27 18.13 2.96 -4.74
N SER A 28 18.15 2.72 -3.43
CA SER A 28 19.10 3.35 -2.50
C SER A 28 20.49 2.72 -2.54
N SER A 29 20.58 1.40 -2.80
CA SER A 29 21.84 0.66 -2.87
C SER A 29 22.61 0.86 -4.17
N GLY A 30 21.98 1.47 -5.19
CA GLY A 30 22.61 1.66 -6.50
C GLY A 30 22.84 0.35 -7.26
N LEU A 31 22.28 -0.78 -6.78
CA LEU A 31 22.32 -2.10 -7.42
C LEU A 31 21.39 -2.21 -8.64
N TYR A 32 20.89 -1.07 -9.13
CA TYR A 32 20.05 -0.93 -10.33
C TYR A 32 20.82 -1.13 -11.64
N THR A 33 21.90 -1.91 -11.65
CA THR A 33 22.73 -2.11 -12.85
C THR A 33 22.02 -2.93 -13.94
N ASP A 34 21.00 -3.72 -13.58
CA ASP A 34 20.21 -4.55 -14.49
C ASP A 34 18.74 -4.12 -14.63
N TYR A 35 18.29 -3.14 -13.85
CA TYR A 35 16.90 -2.67 -13.89
C TYR A 35 16.78 -1.41 -14.75
N SER A 36 16.02 -1.49 -15.84
CA SER A 36 15.75 -0.31 -16.66
C SER A 36 14.83 0.68 -15.94
N ALA A 37 14.93 1.97 -16.28
CA ALA A 37 14.00 3.00 -15.76
C ALA A 37 12.53 2.68 -16.11
N ASP A 38 12.29 1.96 -17.21
CA ASP A 38 10.99 1.45 -17.63
C ASP A 38 10.47 0.35 -16.68
N ASP A 39 11.30 -0.62 -16.31
CA ASP A 39 10.89 -1.70 -15.39
C ASP A 39 10.57 -1.15 -14.00
N PHE A 40 11.37 -0.17 -13.55
CA PHE A 40 11.08 0.57 -12.34
C PHE A 40 9.71 1.26 -12.39
N THR A 41 9.44 1.97 -13.49
CA THR A 41 8.19 2.71 -13.66
C THR A 41 6.99 1.78 -13.67
N LYS A 42 7.09 0.63 -14.36
CA LYS A 42 6.04 -0.40 -14.37
C LYS A 42 5.76 -0.97 -12.98
N GLU A 43 6.79 -1.28 -12.20
CA GLU A 43 6.58 -1.79 -10.84
C GLU A 43 6.00 -0.75 -9.90
N ARG A 44 6.41 0.52 -10.03
CA ARG A 44 5.79 1.63 -9.29
C ARG A 44 4.30 1.75 -9.64
N ASP A 45 3.95 1.71 -10.93
CA ASP A 45 2.56 1.82 -11.39
C ASP A 45 1.72 0.61 -10.95
N ALA A 46 2.30 -0.61 -10.97
CA ALA A 46 1.66 -1.80 -10.44
C ALA A 46 1.38 -1.69 -8.93
N LEU A 47 2.33 -1.13 -8.18
CA LEU A 47 2.13 -0.82 -6.77
C LEU A 47 1.03 0.24 -6.57
N GLU A 48 1.05 1.34 -7.32
CA GLU A 48 0.00 2.37 -7.24
C GLU A 48 -1.40 1.78 -7.49
N ALA A 49 -1.53 0.93 -8.52
CA ALA A 49 -2.77 0.23 -8.82
C ALA A 49 -3.20 -0.72 -7.68
N THR A 50 -2.24 -1.43 -7.07
CA THR A 50 -2.51 -2.32 -5.92
C THR A 50 -3.00 -1.52 -4.71
N LEU A 51 -2.40 -0.37 -4.43
CA LEU A 51 -2.83 0.49 -3.32
C LEU A 51 -4.25 1.02 -3.54
N ALA A 52 -4.55 1.51 -4.74
CA ALA A 52 -5.88 2.02 -5.08
C ALA A 52 -6.96 0.92 -4.98
N ASP A 53 -6.64 -0.30 -5.39
CA ASP A 53 -7.52 -1.46 -5.28
C ASP A 53 -7.77 -1.84 -3.81
N LEU A 54 -6.74 -1.84 -2.96
CA LEU A 54 -6.88 -2.09 -1.52
C LEU A 54 -7.74 -1.03 -0.81
N GLU A 55 -7.58 0.24 -1.19
CA GLU A 55 -8.43 1.32 -0.66
C GLU A 55 -9.90 1.15 -1.08
N GLN A 56 -10.17 0.74 -2.33
CA GLN A 56 -11.53 0.45 -2.78
C GLN A 56 -12.14 -0.74 -2.05
N GLN A 57 -11.39 -1.84 -1.91
CA GLN A 57 -11.82 -3.00 -1.13
C GLN A 57 -12.15 -2.58 0.30
N LEU A 58 -11.27 -1.84 0.98
CA LEU A 58 -11.55 -1.36 2.33
C LEU A 58 -12.85 -0.54 2.41
N LYS A 59 -13.03 0.42 1.50
CA LYS A 59 -14.23 1.26 1.47
C LYS A 59 -15.50 0.45 1.27
N ALA A 60 -15.47 -0.56 0.39
CA ALA A 60 -16.61 -1.45 0.16
C ALA A 60 -16.92 -2.33 1.37
N GLY A 61 -15.89 -2.90 2.02
CA GLY A 61 -16.08 -3.72 3.22
C GLY A 61 -16.54 -2.94 4.44
N LEU A 62 -16.08 -1.69 4.59
CA LEU A 62 -16.58 -0.74 5.57
C LEU A 62 -18.06 -0.43 5.37
N LEU A 63 -18.47 -0.16 4.13
CA LEU A 63 -19.85 0.12 3.78
C LEU A 63 -20.75 -1.09 4.08
N TYR A 64 -20.32 -2.28 3.70
CA TYR A 64 -21.03 -3.53 4.00
C TYR A 64 -21.18 -3.78 5.51
N ALA A 65 -20.11 -3.54 6.29
CA ALA A 65 -20.16 -3.69 7.75
C ALA A 65 -21.08 -2.64 8.42
N LEU A 66 -21.26 -1.47 7.82
CA LEU A 66 -22.19 -0.44 8.28
C LEU A 66 -23.64 -0.76 7.90
N GLU A 67 -23.87 -1.32 6.71
CA GLU A 67 -25.20 -1.69 6.21
C GLU A 67 -25.79 -2.95 6.87
N ASP A 68 -24.95 -3.93 7.23
CA ASP A 68 -25.38 -5.19 7.86
C ASP A 68 -25.49 -5.10 9.40
N SER A 69 -25.19 -3.95 10.01
CA SER A 69 -25.20 -3.80 11.47
C SER A 69 -26.64 -3.66 12.01
N PRO A 70 -27.18 -4.64 12.77
CA PRO A 70 -28.45 -4.47 13.44
C PRO A 70 -28.26 -3.55 14.65
N ALA A 71 -28.79 -2.33 14.53
CA ALA A 71 -28.88 -1.29 15.57
C ALA A 71 -27.57 -0.51 15.89
N PRO A 72 -27.68 0.83 16.10
CA PRO A 72 -26.56 1.75 16.35
C PRO A 72 -25.86 1.58 17.71
N ASP A 73 -26.32 0.67 18.57
CA ASP A 73 -25.91 0.57 19.98
C ASP A 73 -25.12 -0.70 20.35
N THR A 74 -24.79 -1.57 19.38
CA THR A 74 -23.90 -2.72 19.66
C THR A 74 -22.49 -2.40 19.15
N PRO A 75 -21.57 -1.89 20.00
CA PRO A 75 -20.18 -1.81 19.60
C PRO A 75 -19.72 -3.22 19.27
N VAL A 76 -19.24 -3.43 18.04
CA VAL A 76 -18.44 -4.62 17.71
C VAL A 76 -17.00 -4.22 18.03
N PRO A 77 -16.50 -4.45 19.26
CA PRO A 77 -15.19 -3.96 19.68
C PRO A 77 -14.05 -4.41 18.75
N ASN A 78 -14.20 -5.59 18.12
CA ASN A 78 -13.22 -6.11 17.18
C ASN A 78 -13.25 -5.41 15.82
N LEU A 79 -14.38 -4.81 15.40
CA LEU A 79 -14.46 -4.10 14.12
C LEU A 79 -13.74 -2.75 14.22
N GLN A 80 -14.01 -1.97 15.28
CA GLN A 80 -13.33 -0.68 15.47
C GLN A 80 -11.82 -0.81 15.59
N GLU A 81 -11.32 -1.82 16.34
CA GLU A 81 -9.88 -2.07 16.43
C GLU A 81 -9.27 -2.50 15.09
N SER A 82 -9.98 -3.35 14.34
CA SER A 82 -9.56 -3.80 13.01
C SER A 82 -9.49 -2.63 12.01
N LEU A 83 -10.48 -1.73 12.05
CA LEU A 83 -10.51 -0.56 11.19
C LEU A 83 -9.39 0.43 11.52
N LEU A 84 -9.05 0.61 12.81
CA LEU A 84 -7.91 1.43 13.23
C LEU A 84 -6.57 0.83 12.76
N LYS A 85 -6.42 -0.49 12.83
CA LYS A 85 -5.24 -1.19 12.30
C LYS A 85 -5.12 -0.99 10.80
N ILE A 86 -6.22 -1.17 10.04
CA ILE A 86 -6.20 -0.96 8.59
C ILE A 86 -5.87 0.50 8.23
N ASP A 87 -6.46 1.48 8.92
CA ASP A 87 -6.14 2.91 8.69
C ASP A 87 -4.65 3.21 8.92
N THR A 88 -4.04 2.58 9.93
CA THR A 88 -2.60 2.67 10.21
C THR A 88 -1.78 2.09 9.06
N GLU A 89 -2.10 0.87 8.64
CA GLU A 89 -1.40 0.17 7.54
C GLU A 89 -1.50 0.92 6.21
N ILE A 90 -2.65 1.56 5.92
CA ILE A 90 -2.82 2.41 4.73
C ILE A 90 -1.93 3.65 4.79
N LYS A 91 -1.86 4.32 5.96
CA LYS A 91 -0.98 5.49 6.13
C LYS A 91 0.49 5.11 5.92
N GLU A 92 0.89 3.95 6.41
CA GLU A 92 2.24 3.43 6.21
C GLU A 92 2.49 3.07 4.74
N ALA A 93 1.55 2.37 4.09
CA ALA A 93 1.61 2.08 2.65
C ALA A 93 1.76 3.36 1.82
N HIS A 94 0.96 4.39 2.10
CA HIS A 94 1.07 5.69 1.45
C HIS A 94 2.44 6.35 1.68
N ASN A 95 2.97 6.31 2.90
CA ASN A 95 4.27 6.90 3.21
C ASN A 95 5.40 6.22 2.42
N VAL A 96 5.39 4.88 2.37
CA VAL A 96 6.37 4.09 1.61
C VAL A 96 6.23 4.39 0.11
N HIS A 97 5.00 4.46 -0.41
CA HIS A 97 4.73 4.80 -1.81
C HIS A 97 5.24 6.20 -2.18
N GLN A 98 5.01 7.21 -1.32
CA GLN A 98 5.52 8.58 -1.55
C GLN A 98 7.06 8.63 -1.53
N LYS A 99 7.71 7.88 -0.63
CA LYS A 99 9.17 7.74 -0.64
C LYS A 99 9.66 7.11 -1.93
N LEU A 100 8.94 6.10 -2.44
CA LEU A 100 9.26 5.44 -3.70
C LEU A 100 9.19 6.44 -4.87
N ILE A 101 8.10 7.20 -5.00
CA ILE A 101 7.96 8.25 -6.02
C ILE A 101 9.10 9.28 -5.94
N LYS A 102 9.47 9.72 -4.73
CA LYS A 102 10.51 10.72 -4.56
C LYS A 102 11.89 10.21 -5.00
N ASN A 103 12.29 9.04 -4.53
CA ASN A 103 13.61 8.46 -4.85
C ASN A 103 13.75 8.13 -6.34
N THR A 104 12.64 7.89 -7.01
CA THR A 104 12.64 7.43 -8.41
C THR A 104 12.66 8.58 -9.38
N LYS A 105 12.04 9.71 -9.01
CA LYS A 105 12.34 11.00 -9.65
C LYS A 105 13.82 11.33 -9.56
N THR A 106 14.44 11.14 -8.39
CA THR A 106 15.88 11.37 -8.21
C THR A 106 16.73 10.39 -9.04
N ALA A 107 16.40 9.11 -9.06
CA ALA A 107 17.11 8.10 -9.85
C ALA A 107 16.96 8.35 -11.36
N ALA A 108 15.73 8.57 -11.86
CA ALA A 108 15.46 8.88 -13.26
C ALA A 108 16.17 10.17 -13.73
N SER A 109 16.26 11.19 -12.87
CA SER A 109 17.06 12.38 -13.16
C SER A 109 18.56 12.08 -13.26
N ARG A 110 19.10 11.13 -12.48
CA ARG A 110 20.49 10.68 -12.61
C ARG A 110 20.71 9.88 -13.91
N PHE A 111 19.77 9.02 -14.30
CA PHE A 111 19.84 8.26 -15.55
C PHE A 111 19.80 9.16 -16.81
N HIS A 112 18.98 10.22 -16.80
CA HIS A 112 18.91 11.16 -17.93
C HIS A 112 20.05 12.19 -17.96
N ALA A 113 20.75 12.41 -16.83
CA ALA A 113 21.83 13.38 -16.75
C ALA A 113 23.16 12.89 -17.34
N GLY A 114 23.29 11.60 -17.67
CA GLY A 114 24.48 11.06 -18.32
C GLY A 114 25.76 11.31 -17.51
N GLU A 115 25.85 10.71 -16.33
CA GLU A 115 27.14 10.40 -15.70
C GLU A 115 27.48 8.91 -15.91
#